data_AF-A0A430BF77-F1
#
_entry.id   AF-A0A430BF77-F1
#
_cell.length_a   1.000
_cell.length_b   1.000
_cell.length_c   1.000
_cell.angle_alpha   90.00
_cell.angle_beta   90.00
_cell.angle_gamma   90.00
#
_symmetry.space_group_name_H-M   'P 1'
#
loop_
_entity.id
_entity.type
_entity.pdbx_description
1 polymer ?
#
loop_
_entity_poly.entity_id
_entity_poly.type
_entity_poly.pdbx_seq_one_letter_code
_entity_poly.pdbx_strand_id
1 'polypeptide(L)' 'MLITDGPPVEVTREGARRLLAAIADGRLPFRLANYVADCIIMSDDFDFADDAVRDAVHFVEDDSRPPTHDETIEALTKLG' A
#
# COMPACT_ATOMS: atom_id res chain seq x y z
N MET A 1 -23.78 0.26 17.43
CA MET A 1 -23.61 1.59 16.83
C MET A 1 -22.63 1.40 15.69
N LEU A 2 -23.13 1.40 14.46
CA LEU A 2 -22.30 1.33 13.26
C LEU A 2 -21.94 2.78 12.88
N ILE A 3 -20.64 3.05 12.76
CA ILE A 3 -20.01 4.28 12.28
C ILE A 3 -19.02 3.69 11.25
N THR A 4 -19.06 3.88 9.93
CA THR A 4 -19.73 4.82 9.01
C THR A 4 -20.02 4.14 7.67
N ASP A 5 -21.09 4.50 6.97
CA ASP A 5 -21.16 4.33 5.49
C ASP A 5 -20.64 5.63 4.83
N GLY A 6 -19.36 5.94 5.07
CA GLY A 6 -18.68 6.94 4.24
C GLY A 6 -18.55 6.38 2.83
N PRO A 7 -18.50 7.21 1.77
CA PRO A 7 -18.19 6.68 0.45
C PRO A 7 -16.83 5.97 0.51
N PRO A 8 -16.70 4.76 -0.07
CA PRO A 8 -15.44 4.03 -0.03
C PRO A 8 -14.34 4.92 -0.61
N VAL A 9 -13.23 5.00 0.13
CA VAL A 9 -12.05 5.75 -0.29
C VAL A 9 -11.26 4.84 -1.21
N GLU A 10 -11.23 5.17 -2.49
CA GLU A 10 -10.45 4.40 -3.45
C GLU A 10 -8.95 4.65 -3.26
N VAL A 11 -8.20 3.59 -2.98
CA VAL A 11 -6.75 3.59 -3.03
C VAL A 11 -6.35 3.69 -4.48
N THR A 12 -5.79 4.84 -4.84
CA THR A 12 -5.38 5.12 -6.21
C THR A 12 -4.01 4.55 -6.53
N ARG A 13 -3.76 4.30 -7.81
CA ARG A 13 -2.45 3.94 -8.35
C ARG A 13 -1.36 4.94 -7.99
N GLU A 14 -1.66 6.24 -8.06
CA GLU A 14 -0.73 7.29 -7.64
C GLU A 14 -0.41 7.22 -6.13
N GLY A 15 -1.41 6.90 -5.29
CA GLY A 15 -1.21 6.65 -3.86
C GLY A 15 -0.26 5.49 -3.60
N ALA A 16 -0.48 4.34 -4.24
CA ALA A 16 0.39 3.17 -4.12
C ALA A 16 1.82 3.45 -4.63
N ARG A 17 1.97 4.19 -5.75
CA ARG A 17 3.29 4.60 -6.24
C ARG A 17 4.03 5.47 -5.23
N ARG A 18 3.35 6.43 -4.60
CA ARG A 18 3.96 7.28 -3.56
C ARG A 18 4.39 6.48 -2.34
N LEU A 19 3.59 5.49 -1.92
CA LEU A 19 3.94 4.60 -0.82
C LEU A 19 5.22 3.82 -1.12
N LEU A 20 5.28 3.13 -2.26
CA LEU A 20 6.45 2.35 -2.65
C LEU A 20 7.68 3.23 -2.89
N ALA A 21 7.53 4.39 -3.53
CA ALA A 21 8.65 5.32 -3.73
C ALA A 21 9.21 5.84 -2.39
N ALA A 22 8.34 6.11 -1.39
CA ALA A 22 8.80 6.54 -0.08
C ALA A 22 9.58 5.43 0.66
N ILE A 23 9.22 4.16 0.45
CA ILE A 23 9.97 3.00 0.98
C ILE A 23 11.33 2.89 0.27
N ALA A 24 11.34 2.93 -1.07
CA ALA A 24 12.56 2.81 -1.88
C ALA A 24 13.57 3.93 -1.55
N ASP A 25 13.10 5.16 -1.42
CA ASP A 25 13.94 6.31 -1.06
C ASP A 25 14.40 6.31 0.41
N GLY A 26 13.94 5.35 1.23
CA GLY A 26 14.17 5.32 2.68
C GLY A 26 13.52 6.48 3.44
N ARG A 27 12.58 7.20 2.83
CA ARG A 27 11.84 8.32 3.43
C ARG A 27 10.78 7.85 4.42
N LEU A 28 10.29 6.63 4.26
CA LEU A 28 9.31 6.01 5.14
C LEU A 28 9.90 4.73 5.76
N PRO A 29 9.99 4.60 7.10
CA PRO A 29 10.41 3.36 7.73
C PRO A 29 9.45 2.22 7.37
N PHE A 30 10.00 1.05 7.03
CA PHE A 30 9.21 -0.11 6.62
C PHE A 30 8.07 -0.45 7.60
N ARG A 31 8.34 -0.48 8.92
CA ARG A 31 7.30 -0.79 9.92
C ARG A 31 6.11 0.16 9.88
N LEU A 32 6.33 1.43 9.54
CA LEU A 32 5.25 2.41 9.42
C LEU A 32 4.49 2.20 8.10
N ALA A 33 5.19 1.92 7.01
CA ALA A 33 4.57 1.61 5.73
C ALA A 33 3.70 0.35 5.81
N ASN A 34 4.23 -0.70 6.43
CA ASN A 34 3.57 -1.98 6.69
C ASN A 34 2.29 -1.78 7.53
N TYR A 35 2.38 -1.03 8.64
CA TYR A 35 1.20 -0.70 9.45
C TYR A 35 0.12 0.05 8.67
N VAL A 36 0.50 0.99 7.81
CA VAL A 36 -0.45 1.71 6.95
C VAL A 36 -1.11 0.76 5.95
N ALA A 37 -0.35 -0.14 5.33
CA ALA A 37 -0.89 -1.12 4.39
C ALA A 37 -1.85 -2.12 5.08
N ASP A 38 -1.49 -2.59 6.28
CA ASP A 38 -2.35 -3.43 7.12
C ASP A 38 -3.67 -2.71 7.47
N CYS A 39 -3.61 -1.43 7.84
CA CYS A 39 -4.82 -0.62 8.10
C CYS A 39 -5.71 -0.47 6.86
N ILE A 40 -5.12 -0.33 5.66
CA ILE A 40 -5.87 -0.25 4.41
C ILE A 40 -6.57 -1.59 4.11
N ILE A 41 -5.87 -2.71 4.31
CA ILE A 41 -6.41 -4.05 4.01
C ILE A 41 -7.49 -4.47 5.00
N MET A 42 -7.35 -4.13 6.29
CA MET A 42 -8.30 -4.52 7.33
C MET A 42 -9.55 -3.64 7.39
N SER A 43 -9.59 -2.51 6.69
CA SER A 43 -10.70 -1.56 6.73
C SER A 43 -11.61 -1.75 5.53
N ASP A 44 -12.90 -1.96 5.79
CA ASP A 44 -13.95 -2.01 4.77
C ASP A 44 -14.24 -0.63 4.13
N ASP A 45 -13.58 0.44 4.59
CA ASP A 45 -13.73 1.80 4.06
C ASP A 45 -12.87 2.04 2.81
N PHE A 46 -11.99 1.11 2.44
CA PHE A 46 -11.09 1.24 1.29
C PHE A 46 -11.38 0.22 0.19
N ASP A 47 -11.53 0.73 -1.03
CA ASP A 47 -11.51 -0.07 -2.26
C ASP A 47 -10.18 0.15 -3.01
N PHE A 48 -9.78 -0.80 -3.85
CA PHE A 48 -8.60 -0.64 -4.71
C PHE A 48 -8.99 -0.27 -6.13
N ALA A 49 -8.31 0.72 -6.72
CA ALA A 49 -8.59 1.17 -8.08
C ALA A 49 -8.45 0.05 -9.13
N ASP A 50 -7.49 -0.85 -8.94
CA ASP A 50 -7.26 -2.04 -9.74
C ASP A 50 -6.45 -3.10 -8.99
N ASP A 51 -6.34 -4.31 -9.56
CA ASP A 51 -5.60 -5.43 -8.96
C ASP A 51 -4.11 -5.11 -8.74
N ALA A 52 -3.49 -4.29 -9.59
CA ALA A 52 -2.08 -3.93 -9.44
C ALA A 52 -1.87 -3.02 -8.22
N VAL A 53 -2.83 -2.12 -7.93
CA VAL A 53 -2.83 -1.33 -6.69
C VAL A 53 -2.97 -2.24 -5.47
N ARG A 54 -3.91 -3.19 -5.53
CA ARG A 54 -4.12 -4.16 -4.45
C ARG A 54 -2.86 -4.97 -4.16
N ASP A 55 -2.23 -5.52 -5.20
CA ASP A 55 -1.00 -6.29 -5.09
C ASP A 55 0.15 -5.46 -4.51
N ALA A 56 0.25 -4.19 -4.90
CA ALA A 56 1.25 -3.27 -4.36
C ALA A 56 1.05 -3.00 -2.86
N VAL A 57 -0.19 -2.90 -2.39
CA VAL A 57 -0.49 -2.72 -0.96
C VAL A 57 -0.21 -4.00 -0.18
N HIS A 58 -0.61 -5.17 -0.69
CA HIS A 58 -0.27 -6.46 -0.07
C HIS A 58 1.24 -6.72 0.00
N PHE A 59 2.00 -6.31 -1.03
CA PHE A 59 3.46 -6.37 -1.00
C PHE A 59 4.07 -5.57 0.17
N VAL A 60 3.46 -4.45 0.56
CA VAL A 60 3.92 -3.63 1.69
C VAL A 60 3.42 -4.18 3.03
N GLU A 61 2.23 -4.76 3.05
CA GLU A 61 1.65 -5.40 4.23
C GLU A 61 2.32 -6.72 4.61
N ASP A 62 3.02 -7.39 3.69
CA ASP A 62 3.83 -8.56 4.03
C ASP A 62 4.89 -8.21 5.09
N ASP A 63 4.65 -8.68 6.32
CA ASP A 63 5.47 -8.39 7.50
C ASP A 63 6.61 -9.39 7.72
N SER A 64 6.77 -10.37 6.82
CA SER A 64 7.79 -11.43 6.94
C SER A 64 9.21 -10.87 6.99
N ARG A 65 9.47 -9.80 6.22
CA ARG A 65 10.70 -9.00 6.26
C ARG A 65 10.50 -7.66 5.53
N PRO A 66 11.35 -6.66 5.79
CA PRO A 66 11.42 -5.49 4.92
C PRO A 66 11.75 -5.90 3.46
N PRO A 67 11.07 -5.33 2.45
CA PRO A 67 11.45 -5.53 1.06
C PRO A 67 12.81 -4.88 0.80
N THR A 68 13.56 -5.47 -0.13
CA THR A 68 14.78 -4.85 -0.64
C THR A 68 14.42 -3.67 -1.54
N HIS A 69 15.42 -2.81 -1.79
CA HIS A 69 15.26 -1.71 -2.73
C HIS A 69 14.82 -2.22 -4.12
N ASP A 70 15.48 -3.25 -4.65
CA ASP A 70 15.19 -3.77 -5.99
C ASP A 70 13.79 -4.39 -6.09
N GLU A 71 13.33 -5.12 -5.07
CA GLU A 71 11.96 -5.62 -5.00
C GLU A 71 10.93 -4.49 -4.98
N THR A 72 11.25 -3.39 -4.29
CA THR A 72 10.38 -2.20 -4.24
C THR A 72 10.31 -1.50 -5.60
N ILE A 73 11.44 -1.42 -6.32
CA ILE A 73 11.48 -0.88 -7.70
C ILE A 73 10.73 -1.79 -8.68
N GLU A 74 10.82 -3.11 -8.51
CA GLU A 74 10.05 -4.06 -9.32
C GLU A 74 8.54 -3.86 -9.09
N ALA A 75 8.11 -3.75 -7.83
CA ALA A 75 6.72 -3.45 -7.48
C ALA A 75 6.24 -2.11 -8.07
N LEU A 76 7.09 -1.08 -8.03
CA LEU A 76 6.81 0.22 -8.67
C LEU A 76 6.61 0.12 -10.18
N THR A 77 7.41 -0.70 -10.85
CA THR A 77 7.34 -0.86 -12.31
C THR A 77 6.02 -1.52 -12.74
N LYS A 78 5.49 -2.42 -11.91
CA LYS A 78 4.18 -3.07 -12.14
C LYS A 78 3.01 -2.09 -12.09
N LEU A 79 3.18 -0.94 -11.43
CA LEU A 79 2.14 0.10 -11.36
C LEU A 79 2.09 0.98 -12.61
N GLY A 80 3.05 0.91 -13.53
CA GLY A 80 3.07 1.70 -14.78
C GLY A 80 3.40 3.16 -14.53
#